data_AF-A0A818ICY6-F1
#
_entry.id   AF-A0A818ICY6-F1
#
_cell.length_a   1.000
_cell.length_b   1.000
_cell.length_c   1.000
_cell.angle_alpha   90.00
_cell.angle_beta   90.00
_cell.angle_gamma   90.00
#
_symmetry.space_group_name_H-M   'P 1'
#
loop_
_entity.id
_entity.type
_entity.pdbx_description
1 polymer ?
#
loop_
_entity_poly.entity_id
_entity_poly.type
_entity_poly.pdbx_seq_one_letter_code
_entity_poly.pdbx_strand_id
1 'polypeptide(L)'
;MPTAWLGLWYQRGMNSLLEITIDHIQTKGRCIDILPIQQYYLFTDRINRCTRCLLFIERDTNLLQYRESECNDADDLSSISLCPNMIAPDAQLYTLHRNNSKPQLCPIQPPFFLLKLIKDGSTCHRSLSLSYIGECINDYQFRLHLSSCSSYHQKLDLQLLCVATWIEGFHTYFITRIVTKQNYHNDNQYACFYYITKEKDISSSFSLSMATDDSCRDLNSRHMATVMTLSSINPYMVNESNISCTYPDEFQQYEWYSLNRTIQMFIRNNDIELIHIQQNEYNTRFHCLQSINSSYYRIRIFTNCDVNEKCLQINQRTNNVLELIINNCYNNEYSNILTFIKQTNYISSCPTSIGHLLFESNYNHHYHRQLVSRKKIFHMSIGCENKEKLIIYQIEKDLEYRSLTQMDTCIASWKSNDLSTIYLIAQSNYSNTSYCLSFQMGNSIIIRNNSHTCSFNNNEDKTSISIYSAKLINPCSQSKQLTLNYILLLITILLYINNTR
;
A
#
# COMPACT_ATOMS: atom_id res chain seq x y z
N MET A 1 -19.78 21.87 29.10
CA MET A 1 -19.91 20.49 28.57
C MET A 1 -18.55 19.83 28.49
N PRO A 2 -18.45 18.49 28.32
CA PRO A 2 -17.18 17.81 28.15
C PRO A 2 -16.38 18.35 26.96
N THR A 3 -15.10 18.62 27.17
CA THR A 3 -14.20 19.16 26.13
C THR A 3 -13.99 18.19 24.97
N ALA A 4 -14.14 16.89 25.22
CA ALA A 4 -14.11 15.87 24.20
C ALA A 4 -15.17 16.11 23.11
N TRP A 5 -16.33 16.68 23.44
CA TRP A 5 -17.44 16.83 22.49
C TRP A 5 -17.27 17.99 21.51
N LEU A 6 -16.28 18.84 21.72
CA LEU A 6 -16.04 20.02 20.90
C LEU A 6 -15.75 19.65 19.44
N GLY A 7 -16.29 20.43 18.51
CA GLY A 7 -16.05 20.32 17.08
C GLY A 7 -17.32 20.15 16.25
N LEU A 8 -17.14 19.64 15.03
CA LEU A 8 -18.20 19.46 14.05
C LEU A 8 -18.69 18.01 14.05
N TRP A 9 -20.01 17.84 13.96
CA TRP A 9 -20.68 16.54 14.01
C TRP A 9 -21.68 16.39 12.87
N TYR A 10 -21.76 15.20 12.30
CA TYR A 10 -22.78 14.83 11.34
C TYR A 10 -23.97 14.18 12.06
N GLN A 11 -25.17 14.61 11.70
CA GLN A 11 -26.43 14.01 12.14
C GLN A 11 -27.32 13.78 10.91
N ARG A 12 -27.93 12.59 10.80
CA ARG A 12 -28.91 12.30 9.75
C ARG A 12 -30.03 13.34 9.75
N GLY A 13 -30.43 13.77 8.55
CA GLY A 13 -31.55 14.70 8.35
C GLY A 13 -31.20 16.18 8.57
N MET A 14 -29.95 16.50 8.89
CA MET A 14 -29.46 17.87 8.92
C MET A 14 -28.74 18.21 7.61
N ASN A 15 -29.01 19.40 7.07
CA ASN A 15 -28.41 19.87 5.82
C ASN A 15 -26.94 20.30 5.99
N SER A 16 -26.49 20.52 7.22
CA SER A 16 -25.13 20.94 7.54
C SER A 16 -24.60 20.20 8.77
N LEU A 17 -23.28 20.21 8.93
CA LEU A 17 -22.63 19.74 10.15
C LEU A 17 -23.12 20.58 11.35
N LEU A 18 -23.33 19.91 12.47
CA LEU A 18 -23.69 20.47 13.76
C LEU A 18 -22.42 20.88 14.50
N GLU A 19 -22.28 22.16 14.85
CA GLU A 19 -21.19 22.62 15.70
C GLU A 19 -21.54 22.49 17.19
N ILE A 20 -20.61 21.89 17.95
CA ILE A 20 -20.64 21.82 19.41
C ILE A 20 -19.45 22.61 19.97
N THR A 21 -19.76 23.55 20.84
CA THR A 21 -18.80 24.41 21.55
C THR A 21 -18.88 24.14 23.07
N ILE A 22 -18.18 24.94 23.89
CA ILE A 22 -18.02 24.69 25.34
C ILE A 22 -19.37 24.69 26.07
N ASP A 23 -20.27 25.60 25.68
CA ASP A 23 -21.58 25.81 26.30
C ASP A 23 -22.72 25.96 25.27
N HIS A 24 -22.51 25.65 23.99
CA HIS A 24 -23.53 25.81 22.97
C HIS A 24 -23.52 24.67 21.92
N ILE A 25 -24.71 24.22 21.53
CA ILE A 25 -24.94 23.31 20.40
C ILE A 25 -25.81 24.04 19.38
N GLN A 26 -25.34 24.14 18.13
CA GLN A 26 -25.91 25.01 17.10
C GLN A 26 -27.44 24.93 16.93
N THR A 27 -28.04 23.74 17.02
CA THR A 27 -29.49 23.55 16.87
C THR A 27 -30.27 23.47 18.17
N LYS A 28 -29.59 23.47 19.32
CA LYS A 28 -30.20 23.30 20.65
C LYS A 28 -30.07 24.55 21.52
N GLY A 29 -29.17 25.47 21.17
CA GLY A 29 -28.92 26.70 21.91
C GLY A 29 -27.84 26.50 22.98
N ARG A 30 -27.93 27.30 24.05
CA ARG A 30 -26.93 27.36 25.11
C ARG A 30 -27.25 26.37 26.22
N CYS A 31 -26.27 25.63 26.69
CA CYS A 31 -26.33 24.81 27.89
C CYS A 31 -26.39 25.73 29.12
N ILE A 32 -27.46 25.64 29.89
CA ILE A 32 -27.70 26.50 31.06
C ILE A 32 -27.45 25.77 32.39
N ASP A 33 -27.60 24.45 32.41
CA ASP A 33 -27.39 23.63 33.61
C ASP A 33 -27.07 22.17 33.26
N ILE A 34 -26.45 21.44 34.19
CA ILE A 34 -25.93 20.08 33.98
C ILE A 34 -26.13 19.23 35.24
N LEU A 35 -26.58 17.98 35.07
CA LEU A 35 -26.51 16.91 36.07
C LEU A 35 -25.52 15.83 35.57
N PRO A 36 -24.21 16.00 35.80
CA PRO A 36 -23.18 15.22 35.11
C PRO A 36 -23.23 13.73 35.43
N ILE A 37 -23.53 13.38 36.68
CA ILE A 37 -23.60 11.98 37.17
C ILE A 37 -24.64 11.19 36.39
N GLN A 38 -25.73 11.84 35.99
CA GLN A 38 -26.84 11.23 35.27
C GLN A 38 -26.83 11.58 33.77
N GLN A 39 -25.79 12.30 33.32
CA GLN A 39 -25.61 12.70 31.92
C GLN A 39 -26.77 13.54 31.34
N TYR A 40 -27.54 14.24 32.18
CA TYR A 40 -28.57 15.18 31.75
C TYR A 40 -28.01 16.60 31.61
N TYR A 41 -28.46 17.30 30.58
CA TYR A 41 -28.05 18.65 30.24
C TYR A 41 -29.29 19.46 29.85
N LEU A 42 -29.41 20.68 30.36
CA LEU A 42 -30.50 21.60 30.04
C LEU A 42 -30.00 22.61 29.02
N PHE A 43 -30.69 22.70 27.89
CA PHE A 43 -30.39 23.63 26.80
C PHE A 43 -31.54 24.58 26.57
N THR A 44 -31.20 25.85 26.35
CA THR A 44 -32.15 26.91 25.99
C THR A 44 -31.72 27.58 24.70
N ASP A 45 -32.61 27.54 23.72
CA ASP A 45 -32.57 28.35 22.52
C ASP A 45 -33.46 29.58 22.70
N ARG A 46 -32.81 30.74 22.91
CA ARG A 46 -33.51 32.01 23.14
C ARG A 46 -34.21 32.54 21.90
N ILE A 47 -33.76 32.16 20.70
CA ILE A 47 -34.35 32.62 19.44
C ILE A 47 -35.70 31.96 19.25
N ASN A 48 -35.75 30.64 19.47
CA ASN A 48 -36.97 29.85 19.34
C ASN A 48 -37.77 29.72 20.64
N ARG A 49 -37.36 30.41 21.71
CA ARG A 49 -37.94 30.33 23.08
C ARG A 49 -38.12 28.89 23.59
N CYS A 50 -37.15 28.05 23.27
CA CYS A 50 -37.25 26.61 23.49
C CYS A 50 -36.24 26.15 24.54
N THR A 51 -36.72 25.58 25.64
CA THR A 51 -35.88 24.88 26.62
C THR A 51 -36.18 23.38 26.57
N ARG A 52 -35.12 22.56 26.59
CA ARG A 52 -35.21 21.11 26.48
C ARG A 52 -34.11 20.40 27.26
N CYS A 53 -34.45 19.22 27.75
CA CYS A 53 -33.52 18.32 28.43
C CYS A 53 -32.93 17.34 27.44
N LEU A 54 -31.61 17.19 27.47
CA LEU A 54 -30.88 16.20 26.68
C LEU A 54 -30.19 15.20 27.61
N LEU A 55 -30.41 13.91 27.36
CA LEU A 55 -29.65 12.83 27.97
C LEU A 55 -28.62 12.35 26.96
N PHE A 56 -27.34 12.61 27.23
CA PHE A 56 -26.24 12.18 26.37
C PHE A 56 -25.71 10.82 26.80
N ILE A 57 -25.37 9.99 25.82
CA ILE A 57 -24.74 8.69 25.99
C ILE A 57 -23.46 8.71 25.14
N GLU A 58 -22.32 8.81 25.80
CA GLU A 58 -21.02 8.78 25.14
C GLU A 58 -20.63 7.32 24.86
N ARG A 59 -20.61 6.95 23.58
CA ARG A 59 -20.33 5.57 23.14
C ARG A 59 -18.88 5.36 22.77
N ASP A 60 -18.31 6.33 22.05
CA ASP A 60 -16.91 6.38 21.64
C ASP A 60 -16.51 7.85 21.44
N THR A 61 -15.20 8.12 21.41
CA THR A 61 -14.66 9.44 21.05
C THR A 61 -15.20 10.04 19.75
N ASN A 62 -15.58 9.20 18.79
CA ASN A 62 -16.13 9.57 17.49
C ASN A 62 -17.66 9.44 17.40
N LEU A 63 -18.33 9.04 18.49
CA LEU A 63 -19.76 8.72 18.49
C LEU A 63 -20.46 9.18 19.77
N LEU A 64 -21.38 10.13 19.62
CA LEU A 64 -22.30 10.55 20.67
C LEU A 64 -23.71 10.17 20.31
N GLN A 65 -24.47 9.70 21.30
CA GLN A 65 -25.91 9.51 21.15
C GLN A 65 -26.63 10.39 22.16
N TYR A 66 -27.84 10.82 21.85
CA TYR A 66 -28.66 11.53 22.82
C TYR A 66 -30.15 11.32 22.61
N ARG A 67 -30.91 11.45 23.69
CA ARG A 67 -32.36 11.62 23.66
C ARG A 67 -32.69 13.03 24.09
N GLU A 68 -33.77 13.59 23.59
CA GLU A 68 -34.24 14.92 24.01
C GLU A 68 -35.71 14.87 24.45
N SER A 69 -36.08 15.79 25.35
CA SER A 69 -37.48 16.08 25.67
C SER A 69 -38.12 16.88 24.54
N GLU A 70 -39.44 17.02 24.62
CA GLU A 70 -40.13 18.05 23.85
C GLU A 70 -39.64 19.45 24.22
N CYS A 71 -39.93 20.39 23.32
CA CYS A 71 -39.61 21.80 23.48
C CYS A 71 -40.63 22.46 24.42
N ASN A 72 -40.17 22.98 25.55
CA ASN A 72 -41.01 23.75 26.46
C ASN A 72 -40.63 25.23 26.43
N ASP A 73 -41.56 26.09 26.82
CA ASP A 73 -41.31 27.52 26.91
C ASP A 73 -40.18 27.83 27.91
N ALA A 74 -39.32 28.79 27.55
CA ALA A 74 -38.08 29.07 28.27
C ALA A 74 -38.27 29.48 29.74
N ASP A 75 -39.47 29.95 30.10
CA ASP A 75 -39.81 30.41 31.46
C ASP A 75 -40.31 29.27 32.38
N ASP A 76 -40.73 28.13 31.81
CA ASP A 76 -41.29 27.01 32.57
C ASP A 76 -40.22 26.04 33.11
N LEU A 77 -39.00 26.10 32.56
CA LEU A 77 -37.92 25.16 32.88
C LEU A 77 -36.69 25.86 33.45
N SER A 78 -36.71 26.06 34.77
CA SER A 78 -35.58 26.64 35.49
C SER A 78 -34.72 25.62 36.25
N SER A 79 -35.17 24.36 36.37
CA SER A 79 -34.46 23.35 37.17
C SER A 79 -34.11 22.08 36.38
N ILE A 80 -32.81 21.77 36.31
CA ILE A 80 -32.26 20.54 35.72
C ILE A 80 -32.79 19.25 36.40
N SER A 81 -33.24 19.33 37.65
CA SER A 81 -33.75 18.18 38.42
C SER A 81 -34.99 17.53 37.82
N LEU A 82 -35.69 18.23 36.92
CA LEU A 82 -36.90 17.73 36.26
C LEU A 82 -36.58 16.88 35.01
N CYS A 83 -35.38 17.00 34.46
CA CYS A 83 -35.01 16.34 33.20
C CYS A 83 -35.21 14.82 33.15
N PRO A 84 -34.95 14.04 34.22
CA PRO A 84 -35.18 12.60 34.20
C PRO A 84 -36.63 12.19 33.89
N ASN A 85 -37.60 13.03 34.25
CA ASN A 85 -39.03 12.75 34.06
C ASN A 85 -39.59 13.34 32.75
N MET A 86 -38.82 14.18 32.06
CA MET A 86 -39.28 14.89 30.87
C MET A 86 -38.93 14.18 29.56
N ILE A 87 -37.89 13.36 29.57
CA ILE A 87 -37.52 12.58 28.40
C ILE A 87 -38.39 11.31 28.42
N ALA A 88 -39.25 11.18 27.42
CA ALA A 88 -40.10 10.00 27.31
C ALA A 88 -39.25 8.71 27.24
N PRO A 89 -39.69 7.60 27.84
CA PRO A 89 -38.94 6.32 27.81
C PRO A 89 -38.66 5.81 26.38
N ASP A 90 -39.57 6.09 25.46
CA ASP A 90 -39.53 5.79 24.03
C ASP A 90 -39.01 6.96 23.18
N ALA A 91 -38.50 8.03 23.82
CA ALA A 91 -37.93 9.18 23.12
C ALA A 91 -36.85 8.74 22.13
N GLN A 92 -36.90 9.37 20.97
CA GLN A 92 -36.04 9.08 19.84
C GLN A 92 -34.54 9.23 20.20
N LEU A 93 -33.72 8.22 19.85
CA LEU A 93 -32.27 8.23 20.05
C LEU A 93 -31.54 8.82 18.84
N TYR A 94 -31.06 10.05 18.94
CA TYR A 94 -30.25 10.68 17.90
C TYR A 94 -28.80 10.22 17.98
N THR A 95 -28.16 10.08 16.82
CA THR A 95 -26.75 9.66 16.70
C THR A 95 -25.96 10.77 16.01
N LEU A 96 -24.87 11.19 16.64
CA LEU A 96 -23.92 12.19 16.15
C LEU A 96 -22.60 11.49 15.84
N HIS A 97 -22.14 11.64 14.60
CA HIS A 97 -20.86 11.13 14.14
C HIS A 97 -19.86 12.28 14.08
N ARG A 98 -18.69 12.13 14.68
CA ARG A 98 -17.67 13.18 14.62
C ARG A 98 -17.26 13.43 13.15
N ASN A 99 -17.17 14.68 12.75
CA ASN A 99 -16.60 15.01 11.46
C ASN A 99 -15.08 14.79 11.50
N ASN A 100 -14.49 14.25 10.43
CA ASN A 100 -13.07 13.87 10.39
C ASN A 100 -12.65 12.89 11.50
N SER A 101 -13.52 11.96 11.88
CA SER A 101 -13.19 10.87 12.81
C SER A 101 -11.88 10.18 12.45
N LYS A 102 -11.03 9.98 13.44
CA LYS A 102 -9.83 9.15 13.27
C LYS A 102 -10.26 7.70 13.04
N PRO A 103 -9.68 7.00 12.04
CA PRO A 103 -9.94 5.58 11.85
C PRO A 103 -9.62 4.78 13.12
N GLN A 104 -10.38 3.72 13.35
CA GLN A 104 -10.17 2.76 14.44
C GLN A 104 -10.14 1.34 13.87
N LEU A 105 -9.47 0.41 14.55
CA LEU A 105 -9.44 -0.99 14.15
C LEU A 105 -10.85 -1.57 14.04
N CYS A 106 -11.09 -2.35 12.99
CA CYS A 106 -12.37 -3.01 12.83
C CYS A 106 -12.51 -4.16 13.83
N PRO A 107 -13.69 -4.33 14.47
CA PRO A 107 -13.90 -5.42 15.43
C PRO A 107 -14.06 -6.80 14.76
N ILE A 108 -14.29 -6.80 13.44
CA ILE A 108 -14.26 -8.00 12.60
C ILE A 108 -12.96 -8.03 11.81
N GLN A 109 -12.43 -9.23 11.61
CA GLN A 109 -11.19 -9.46 10.87
C GLN A 109 -11.51 -10.32 9.63
N PRO A 110 -11.77 -9.69 8.46
CA PRO A 110 -12.01 -10.40 7.21
C PRO A 110 -10.82 -11.29 6.82
N PRO A 111 -10.97 -12.24 5.88
CA PRO A 111 -12.09 -12.39 4.95
C PRO A 111 -13.27 -13.22 5.50
N PHE A 112 -14.48 -12.88 5.04
CA PHE A 112 -15.67 -13.69 5.29
C PHE A 112 -16.50 -13.90 4.02
N PHE A 113 -17.09 -15.07 3.89
CA PHE A 113 -17.96 -15.45 2.78
C PHE A 113 -19.42 -15.42 3.21
N LEU A 114 -20.28 -14.85 2.38
CA LEU A 114 -21.71 -14.78 2.66
C LEU A 114 -22.38 -16.12 2.37
N LEU A 115 -23.01 -16.72 3.39
CA LEU A 115 -23.81 -17.93 3.26
C LEU A 115 -25.29 -17.62 3.01
N LYS A 116 -25.80 -16.56 3.65
CA LYS A 116 -27.21 -16.18 3.63
C LYS A 116 -27.34 -14.67 3.81
N LEU A 117 -28.29 -14.06 3.11
CA LEU A 117 -28.67 -12.65 3.26
C LEU A 117 -30.17 -12.54 3.55
N ILE A 118 -30.54 -11.73 4.52
CA ILE A 118 -31.92 -11.36 4.79
C ILE A 118 -32.03 -9.84 4.67
N LYS A 119 -32.91 -9.36 3.80
CA LYS A 119 -33.16 -7.93 3.60
C LYS A 119 -34.65 -7.72 3.37
N ASP A 120 -35.25 -6.77 4.09
CA ASP A 120 -36.67 -6.43 4.00
C ASP A 120 -37.59 -7.64 4.21
N GLY A 121 -37.20 -8.56 5.11
CA GLY A 121 -37.88 -9.84 5.34
C GLY A 121 -37.69 -10.90 4.25
N SER A 122 -37.20 -10.53 3.07
CA SER A 122 -36.85 -11.48 2.00
C SER A 122 -35.52 -12.18 2.31
N THR A 123 -35.46 -13.48 2.05
CA THR A 123 -34.24 -14.27 2.24
C THR A 123 -33.64 -14.60 0.89
N CYS A 124 -32.40 -14.16 0.68
CA CYS A 124 -31.56 -14.62 -0.40
C CYS A 124 -30.61 -15.70 0.12
N HIS A 125 -30.77 -16.89 -0.45
CA HIS A 125 -29.80 -17.96 -0.30
C HIS A 125 -28.71 -17.82 -1.36
N ARG A 126 -27.52 -18.32 -1.02
CA ARG A 126 -26.32 -18.36 -1.86
C ARG A 126 -26.63 -18.46 -3.37
N SER A 127 -26.32 -17.41 -4.11
CA SER A 127 -26.37 -17.35 -5.58
C SER A 127 -25.07 -17.94 -6.17
N LEU A 128 -25.09 -18.28 -7.47
CA LEU A 128 -23.92 -18.72 -8.24
C LEU A 128 -22.77 -17.69 -8.27
N SER A 129 -23.03 -16.44 -7.85
CA SER A 129 -22.06 -15.35 -7.76
C SER A 129 -21.59 -15.15 -6.31
N LEU A 130 -20.28 -14.95 -6.13
CA LEU A 130 -19.60 -14.87 -4.84
C LEU A 130 -19.86 -13.52 -4.15
N SER A 131 -20.62 -13.53 -3.04
CA SER A 131 -20.72 -12.39 -2.11
C SER A 131 -19.79 -12.59 -0.91
N TYR A 132 -19.10 -11.52 -0.47
CA TYR A 132 -18.06 -11.62 0.55
C TYR A 132 -17.81 -10.28 1.27
N ILE A 133 -17.19 -10.38 2.45
CA ILE A 133 -16.51 -9.29 3.14
C ILE A 133 -15.01 -9.51 2.92
N GLY A 134 -14.40 -8.62 2.15
CA GLY A 134 -13.00 -8.66 1.76
C GLY A 134 -12.14 -7.90 2.74
N GLU A 135 -10.93 -8.43 2.93
CA GLU A 135 -9.86 -7.78 3.67
C GLU A 135 -9.23 -6.68 2.80
N CYS A 136 -8.85 -5.56 3.43
CA CYS A 136 -8.08 -4.49 2.81
C CYS A 136 -6.64 -4.50 3.37
N ILE A 137 -5.74 -3.70 2.78
CA ILE A 137 -4.38 -3.54 3.31
C ILE A 137 -4.38 -3.09 4.78
N ASN A 138 -5.35 -2.27 5.18
CA ASN A 138 -5.44 -1.71 6.52
C ASN A 138 -6.54 -2.40 7.34
N ASP A 139 -6.23 -2.82 8.57
CA ASP A 139 -7.16 -3.50 9.49
C ASP A 139 -8.30 -2.61 10.02
N TYR A 140 -8.27 -1.32 9.69
CA TYR A 140 -9.35 -0.36 9.95
C TYR A 140 -10.27 -0.15 8.73
N GLN A 141 -10.08 -0.92 7.65
CA GLN A 141 -10.90 -0.90 6.44
C GLN A 141 -11.31 -2.31 6.01
N PHE A 142 -12.47 -2.43 5.40
CA PHE A 142 -12.90 -3.66 4.73
C PHE A 142 -13.81 -3.35 3.55
N ARG A 143 -13.97 -4.31 2.64
CA ARG A 143 -14.86 -4.22 1.49
C ARG A 143 -16.06 -5.11 1.67
N LEU A 144 -17.26 -4.59 1.47
CA LEU A 144 -18.49 -5.38 1.42
C LEU A 144 -18.93 -5.52 -0.04
N HIS A 145 -18.87 -6.74 -0.58
CA HIS A 145 -19.32 -7.06 -1.92
C HIS A 145 -20.53 -7.99 -1.87
N LEU A 146 -21.69 -7.48 -2.28
CA LEU A 146 -22.91 -8.27 -2.46
C LEU A 146 -23.24 -8.38 -3.94
N SER A 147 -23.28 -9.62 -4.43
CA SER A 147 -23.70 -9.94 -5.77
C SER A 147 -25.23 -9.89 -5.91
N SER A 148 -25.72 -9.72 -7.14
CA SER A 148 -27.15 -9.73 -7.44
C SER A 148 -27.75 -11.10 -7.13
N CYS A 149 -28.86 -11.10 -6.41
CA CYS A 149 -29.66 -12.27 -6.09
C CYS A 149 -30.95 -12.29 -6.91
N SER A 150 -31.62 -13.43 -7.01
CA SER A 150 -32.92 -13.54 -7.69
C SER A 150 -33.97 -12.60 -7.08
N SER A 151 -33.95 -12.42 -5.76
CA SER A 151 -34.83 -11.50 -5.02
C SER A 151 -34.32 -10.06 -4.96
N TYR A 152 -33.07 -9.81 -5.36
CA TYR A 152 -32.43 -8.50 -5.26
C TYR A 152 -31.52 -8.26 -6.46
N HIS A 153 -32.03 -7.53 -7.45
CA HIS A 153 -31.37 -7.38 -8.74
C HIS A 153 -30.16 -6.44 -8.73
N GLN A 154 -29.88 -5.77 -7.61
CA GLN A 154 -28.81 -4.79 -7.52
C GLN A 154 -27.55 -5.40 -6.90
N LYS A 155 -26.41 -5.21 -7.56
CA LYS A 155 -25.10 -5.46 -6.95
C LYS A 155 -24.76 -4.31 -6.02
N LEU A 156 -24.14 -4.59 -4.87
CA LEU A 156 -23.66 -3.58 -3.94
C LEU A 156 -22.16 -3.79 -3.70
N ASP A 157 -21.38 -2.73 -3.83
CA ASP A 157 -19.96 -2.76 -3.51
C ASP A 157 -19.57 -1.50 -2.73
N LEU A 158 -19.14 -1.70 -1.49
CA LEU A 158 -18.80 -0.63 -0.54
C LEU A 158 -17.40 -0.85 0.03
N GLN A 159 -16.56 0.18 0.01
CA GLN A 159 -15.37 0.23 0.87
C GLN A 159 -15.71 1.01 2.13
N LEU A 160 -15.45 0.40 3.28
CA LEU A 160 -15.91 0.84 4.58
C LEU A 160 -14.71 1.08 5.50
N LEU A 161 -14.72 2.21 6.20
CA LEU A 161 -13.70 2.63 7.14
C LEU A 161 -14.26 2.61 8.56
N CYS A 162 -13.74 1.77 9.45
CA CYS A 162 -14.18 1.71 10.84
C CYS A 162 -13.82 3.00 11.59
N VAL A 163 -14.79 3.58 12.30
CA VAL A 163 -14.63 4.87 13.01
C VAL A 163 -15.00 4.82 14.49
N ALA A 164 -15.85 3.89 14.91
CA ALA A 164 -16.28 3.75 16.30
C ALA A 164 -16.73 2.31 16.56
N THR A 165 -16.44 1.79 17.76
CA THR A 165 -16.91 0.48 18.23
C THR A 165 -17.33 0.59 19.69
N TRP A 166 -18.43 -0.05 20.08
CA TRP A 166 -18.85 -0.18 21.48
C TRP A 166 -19.54 -1.52 21.74
N ILE A 167 -19.60 -1.91 23.01
CA ILE A 167 -20.16 -3.20 23.43
C ILE A 167 -21.26 -2.96 24.47
N GLU A 168 -22.39 -3.66 24.32
CA GLU A 168 -23.50 -3.68 25.28
C GLU A 168 -23.84 -5.14 25.65
N GLY A 169 -23.35 -5.63 26.79
CA GLY A 169 -23.50 -7.04 27.14
C GLY A 169 -22.76 -7.93 26.13
N PHE A 170 -23.48 -8.80 25.41
CA PHE A 170 -22.93 -9.68 24.36
C PHE A 170 -23.04 -9.09 22.95
N HIS A 171 -23.35 -7.82 22.84
CA HIS A 171 -23.65 -7.15 21.60
C HIS A 171 -22.50 -6.21 21.25
N THR A 172 -21.84 -6.46 20.13
CA THR A 172 -20.82 -5.55 19.61
C THR A 172 -21.41 -4.76 18.46
N TYR A 173 -21.31 -3.45 18.59
CA TYR A 173 -21.75 -2.48 17.60
C TYR A 173 -20.53 -1.75 17.07
N PHE A 174 -20.56 -1.45 15.77
CA PHE A 174 -19.54 -0.58 15.19
C PHE A 174 -20.10 0.21 14.04
N ILE A 175 -19.47 1.35 13.77
CA ILE A 175 -19.86 2.25 12.71
C ILE A 175 -18.70 2.39 11.75
N THR A 176 -19.05 2.45 10.48
CA THR A 176 -18.13 2.70 9.40
C THR A 176 -18.52 3.97 8.67
N ARG A 177 -17.53 4.70 8.17
CA ARG A 177 -17.70 5.72 7.14
C ARG A 177 -17.58 5.04 5.77
N ILE A 178 -18.47 5.39 4.85
CA ILE A 178 -18.45 4.84 3.50
C ILE A 178 -17.46 5.66 2.66
N VAL A 179 -16.39 5.02 2.18
CA VAL A 179 -15.31 5.67 1.43
C VAL A 179 -15.63 5.69 -0.06
N THR A 180 -16.01 4.54 -0.61
CA THR A 180 -16.46 4.41 -2.00
C THR A 180 -17.80 3.70 -2.05
N LYS A 181 -18.63 4.15 -2.99
CA LYS A 181 -19.98 3.63 -3.25
C LYS A 181 -20.08 3.28 -4.72
N GLN A 182 -20.21 1.99 -5.05
CA GLN A 182 -20.61 1.57 -6.39
C GLN A 182 -21.99 0.91 -6.30
N ASN A 183 -22.91 1.39 -7.14
CA ASN A 183 -24.29 0.91 -7.16
C ASN A 183 -24.98 0.97 -5.77
N TYR A 184 -24.65 2.00 -4.97
CA TYR A 184 -25.34 2.29 -3.72
C TYR A 184 -26.08 3.63 -3.87
N HIS A 185 -27.41 3.57 -3.96
CA HIS A 185 -28.25 4.74 -4.20
C HIS A 185 -28.60 5.55 -2.95
N ASN A 186 -28.06 5.19 -1.78
CA ASN A 186 -28.36 5.87 -0.53
C ASN A 186 -27.30 6.94 -0.22
N ASP A 187 -27.76 8.13 0.18
CA ASP A 187 -26.89 9.27 0.48
C ASP A 187 -26.20 9.16 1.85
N ASN A 188 -26.52 8.13 2.64
CA ASN A 188 -25.91 7.86 3.95
C ASN A 188 -24.38 7.93 3.91
N GLN A 189 -23.76 8.73 4.78
CA GLN A 189 -22.31 8.81 4.85
C GLN A 189 -21.69 7.70 5.72
N TYR A 190 -22.52 7.09 6.57
CA TYR A 190 -22.12 6.08 7.53
C TYR A 190 -22.98 4.82 7.40
N ALA A 191 -22.42 3.68 7.78
CA ALA A 191 -23.14 2.41 7.91
C ALA A 191 -22.88 1.82 9.30
N CYS A 192 -23.96 1.43 9.98
CA CYS A 192 -23.91 0.89 11.33
C CYS A 192 -24.05 -0.64 11.27
N PHE A 193 -23.23 -1.31 12.06
CA PHE A 193 -23.15 -2.76 12.10
C PHE A 193 -23.31 -3.28 13.53
N TYR A 194 -23.77 -4.51 13.62
CA TYR A 194 -24.02 -5.19 14.88
C TYR A 194 -23.85 -6.71 14.74
N TYR A 195 -23.18 -7.34 15.71
CA TYR A 195 -23.13 -8.79 15.83
C TYR A 195 -23.10 -9.21 17.30
N ILE A 196 -23.41 -10.49 17.55
CA ILE A 196 -23.39 -11.07 18.89
C ILE A 196 -22.04 -11.76 19.11
N THR A 197 -21.29 -11.31 20.12
CA THR A 197 -20.08 -11.99 20.59
C THR A 197 -20.49 -13.13 21.52
N LYS A 198 -20.74 -14.32 20.97
CA LYS A 198 -20.76 -15.55 21.78
C LYS A 198 -19.32 -16.07 21.80
N GLU A 199 -18.74 -16.13 23.01
CA GLU A 199 -17.40 -16.64 23.40
C GLU A 199 -16.32 -16.71 22.33
N LYS A 200 -15.24 -15.93 22.52
CA LYS A 200 -13.85 -15.91 21.96
C LYS A 200 -13.46 -16.61 20.64
N ASP A 201 -14.17 -17.60 20.15
CA ASP A 201 -14.11 -18.10 18.80
C ASP A 201 -15.40 -17.71 18.11
N ILE A 202 -15.33 -16.72 17.21
CA ILE A 202 -16.29 -16.65 16.11
C ILE A 202 -16.27 -18.05 15.50
N SER A 203 -17.29 -18.86 15.79
CA SER A 203 -17.51 -20.15 15.16
C SER A 203 -17.34 -19.95 13.65
N SER A 204 -16.98 -21.00 12.91
CA SER A 204 -16.76 -20.92 11.46
C SER A 204 -17.81 -20.13 10.67
N SER A 205 -19.02 -19.92 11.24
CA SER A 205 -19.96 -18.89 10.82
C SER A 205 -20.50 -17.99 11.96
N PHE A 206 -20.91 -16.76 11.62
CA PHE A 206 -21.61 -15.82 12.51
C PHE A 206 -22.61 -14.93 11.76
N SER A 207 -23.45 -14.18 12.48
CA SER A 207 -24.40 -13.23 11.89
C SER A 207 -23.99 -11.79 12.14
N LEU A 208 -23.95 -11.00 11.07
CA LEU A 208 -23.67 -9.58 11.05
C LEU A 208 -24.89 -8.82 10.50
N SER A 209 -25.45 -7.92 11.29
CA SER A 209 -26.52 -7.01 10.86
C SER A 209 -25.92 -5.68 10.42
N MET A 210 -26.45 -5.12 9.33
CA MET A 210 -26.16 -3.75 8.87
C MET A 210 -27.46 -2.95 8.85
N ALA A 211 -27.48 -1.76 9.44
CA ALA A 211 -28.64 -0.88 9.39
C ALA A 211 -28.96 -0.47 7.93
N THR A 212 -30.24 -0.28 7.64
CA THR A 212 -30.69 0.27 6.36
C THR A 212 -30.42 1.78 6.24
N ASP A 213 -30.24 2.44 7.39
CA ASP A 213 -29.94 3.85 7.52
C ASP A 213 -28.72 4.12 8.42
N ASP A 214 -28.32 5.39 8.56
CA ASP A 214 -27.22 5.83 9.43
C ASP A 214 -27.68 6.21 10.85
N SER A 215 -28.93 5.90 11.23
CA SER A 215 -29.43 6.19 12.58
C SER A 215 -28.86 5.23 13.64
N CYS A 216 -28.33 4.08 13.21
CA CYS A 216 -27.84 2.98 14.04
C CYS A 216 -28.90 2.41 15.00
N ARG A 217 -30.18 2.50 14.63
CA ARG A 217 -31.30 1.97 15.44
C ARG A 217 -31.73 0.59 14.99
N ASP A 218 -32.36 -0.14 15.91
CA ASP A 218 -33.09 -1.39 15.65
C ASP A 218 -32.32 -2.42 14.81
N LEU A 219 -31.00 -2.50 15.02
CA LEU A 219 -30.08 -3.41 14.32
C LEU A 219 -30.40 -4.90 14.55
N ASN A 220 -31.25 -5.21 15.54
CA ASN A 220 -31.78 -6.53 15.84
C ASN A 220 -33.07 -6.87 15.05
N SER A 221 -33.72 -5.89 14.42
CA SER A 221 -34.96 -6.06 13.66
C SER A 221 -34.67 -6.54 12.24
N ARG A 222 -35.28 -7.67 11.85
CA ARG A 222 -35.13 -8.25 10.49
C ARG A 222 -35.74 -7.39 9.37
N HIS A 223 -36.53 -6.38 9.72
CA HIS A 223 -37.15 -5.45 8.76
C HIS A 223 -36.36 -4.15 8.60
N MET A 224 -35.59 -3.77 9.61
CA MET A 224 -34.85 -2.49 9.63
C MET A 224 -33.35 -2.67 9.43
N ALA A 225 -32.88 -3.92 9.44
CA ALA A 225 -31.50 -4.30 9.18
C ALA A 225 -31.37 -5.36 8.09
N THR A 226 -30.30 -5.26 7.31
CA THR A 226 -29.82 -6.33 6.43
C THR A 226 -28.99 -7.30 7.27
N VAL A 227 -29.44 -8.54 7.41
CA VAL A 227 -28.76 -9.57 8.20
C VAL A 227 -27.97 -10.50 7.27
N MET A 228 -26.67 -10.59 7.51
CA MET A 228 -25.72 -11.41 6.77
C MET A 228 -25.24 -12.57 7.64
N THR A 229 -25.40 -13.81 7.19
CA THR A 229 -24.71 -14.97 7.78
C THR A 229 -23.41 -15.17 7.04
N LEU A 230 -22.30 -15.06 7.76
CA LEU A 230 -20.94 -15.03 7.25
C LEU A 230 -20.19 -16.29 7.68
N SER A 231 -19.19 -16.71 6.89
CA SER A 231 -18.31 -17.85 7.18
C SER A 231 -16.85 -17.47 6.95
N SER A 232 -15.96 -17.83 7.86
CA SER A 232 -14.51 -17.69 7.66
C SER A 232 -13.96 -18.73 6.68
N ILE A 233 -14.63 -19.88 6.57
CA ILE A 233 -14.27 -20.93 5.62
C ILE A 233 -14.83 -20.57 4.25
N ASN A 234 -14.00 -20.61 3.21
CA ASN A 234 -14.43 -20.43 1.82
C ASN A 234 -15.25 -21.63 1.37
N PRO A 235 -16.58 -21.50 1.21
CA PRO A 235 -17.41 -22.64 0.91
C PRO A 235 -17.39 -23.01 -0.59
N TYR A 236 -16.58 -22.31 -1.41
CA TYR A 236 -16.32 -22.61 -2.82
C TYR A 236 -15.00 -23.35 -3.03
N MET A 237 -14.17 -23.47 -1.99
CA MET A 237 -12.90 -24.21 -2.03
C MET A 237 -12.98 -25.39 -1.06
N VAL A 238 -13.36 -26.55 -1.60
CA VAL A 238 -13.19 -27.83 -0.91
C VAL A 238 -11.79 -28.30 -1.26
N ASN A 239 -10.88 -28.38 -0.28
CA ASN A 239 -9.48 -28.83 -0.38
C ASN A 239 -8.38 -27.77 -0.50
N GLU A 240 -8.43 -26.69 0.29
CA GLU A 240 -7.17 -26.04 0.68
C GLU A 240 -6.67 -26.72 1.96
N SER A 241 -5.75 -27.66 1.79
CA SER A 241 -4.94 -28.14 2.91
C SER A 241 -4.20 -26.93 3.47
N ASN A 242 -4.24 -26.78 4.79
CA ASN A 242 -3.47 -25.78 5.55
C ASN A 242 -1.96 -26.05 5.38
N ILE A 243 -1.42 -25.83 4.19
CA ILE A 243 0.00 -25.88 3.94
C ILE A 243 0.51 -24.50 4.35
N SER A 244 1.14 -24.43 5.51
CA SER A 244 1.79 -23.22 6.01
C SER A 244 2.73 -22.67 4.92
N CYS A 245 2.35 -21.56 4.29
CA CYS A 245 3.25 -20.88 3.38
C CYS A 245 4.11 -19.90 4.17
N THR A 246 5.42 -20.15 4.19
CA THR A 246 6.41 -19.27 4.81
C THR A 246 7.44 -18.85 3.76
N TYR A 247 7.72 -17.56 3.66
CA TYR A 247 8.85 -17.08 2.87
C TYR A 247 10.17 -17.42 3.56
N PRO A 248 11.28 -17.65 2.82
CA PRO A 248 12.58 -17.97 3.40
C PRO A 248 13.05 -16.89 4.39
N ASP A 249 13.55 -17.32 5.55
CA ASP A 249 13.98 -16.44 6.64
C ASP A 249 15.10 -15.47 6.22
N GLU A 250 15.94 -15.88 5.27
CA GLU A 250 17.05 -15.07 4.72
C GLU A 250 16.57 -13.72 4.16
N PHE A 251 15.32 -13.65 3.66
CA PHE A 251 14.77 -12.43 3.09
C PHE A 251 14.17 -11.49 4.14
N GLN A 252 13.79 -12.02 5.31
CA GLN A 252 13.14 -11.27 6.39
C GLN A 252 14.13 -10.42 7.20
N GLN A 253 15.42 -10.74 7.16
CA GLN A 253 16.45 -10.09 7.98
C GLN A 253 16.88 -8.71 7.46
N TYR A 254 16.40 -8.29 6.30
CA TYR A 254 16.95 -7.12 5.59
C TYR A 254 15.88 -6.21 5.04
N GLU A 255 16.22 -4.93 4.94
CA GLU A 255 15.42 -3.94 4.22
C GLU A 255 15.80 -3.94 2.74
N TRP A 256 14.78 -3.99 1.89
CA TRP A 256 14.91 -4.08 0.45
C TRP A 256 14.33 -2.82 -0.21
N TYR A 257 15.01 -2.29 -1.22
CA TYR A 257 14.61 -1.06 -1.90
C TYR A 257 14.54 -1.28 -3.40
N SER A 258 13.57 -0.66 -4.07
CA SER A 258 13.58 -0.58 -5.53
C SER A 258 14.84 0.15 -6.03
N LEU A 259 15.22 -0.07 -7.28
CA LEU A 259 16.41 0.56 -7.87
C LEU A 259 16.41 2.09 -7.73
N ASN A 260 15.30 2.73 -8.08
CA ASN A 260 15.10 4.17 -7.92
C ASN A 260 14.84 4.64 -6.46
N ARG A 261 14.86 3.73 -5.47
CA ARG A 261 14.57 3.99 -4.05
C ARG A 261 13.23 4.69 -3.79
N THR A 262 12.21 4.38 -4.60
CA THR A 262 10.84 4.90 -4.38
C THR A 262 9.99 3.95 -3.54
N ILE A 263 10.28 2.66 -3.60
CA ILE A 263 9.54 1.61 -2.91
C ILE A 263 10.49 0.90 -1.94
N GLN A 264 10.03 0.74 -0.70
CA GLN A 264 10.64 -0.10 0.31
C GLN A 264 9.82 -1.38 0.46
N MET A 265 10.49 -2.51 0.59
CA MET A 265 9.88 -3.82 0.78
C MET A 265 10.27 -4.41 2.12
N PHE A 266 9.26 -4.89 2.84
CA PHE A 266 9.39 -5.63 4.09
C PHE A 266 8.77 -7.01 3.95
N ILE A 267 9.30 -7.98 4.71
CA ILE A 267 8.70 -9.30 4.81
C ILE A 267 8.42 -9.56 6.29
N ARG A 268 7.15 -9.70 6.65
CA ARG A 268 6.69 -9.86 8.05
C ARG A 268 5.52 -10.84 8.09
N ASN A 269 5.51 -11.78 9.03
CA ASN A 269 4.36 -12.65 9.31
C ASN A 269 3.73 -13.32 8.06
N ASN A 270 4.55 -13.83 7.14
CA ASN A 270 4.15 -14.42 5.84
C ASN A 270 3.58 -13.45 4.79
N ASP A 271 3.73 -12.14 5.01
CA ASP A 271 3.36 -11.08 4.08
C ASP A 271 4.61 -10.38 3.53
N ILE A 272 4.56 -10.01 2.26
CA ILE A 272 5.48 -9.03 1.65
C ILE A 272 4.73 -7.70 1.54
N GLU A 273 5.20 -6.67 2.21
CA GLU A 273 4.62 -5.32 2.20
C GLU A 273 5.48 -4.38 1.36
N LEU A 274 4.85 -3.65 0.44
CA LEU A 274 5.48 -2.64 -0.40
C LEU A 274 4.99 -1.25 0.01
N ILE A 275 5.91 -0.41 0.48
CA ILE A 275 5.64 0.94 0.97
C ILE A 275 6.25 1.96 0.02
N HIS A 276 5.46 2.93 -0.42
CA HIS A 276 5.96 4.03 -1.24
C HIS A 276 6.52 5.13 -0.34
N ILE A 277 7.84 5.34 -0.37
CA ILE A 277 8.58 6.13 0.62
C ILE A 277 8.11 7.60 0.65
N GLN A 278 7.77 8.18 -0.50
CA GLN A 278 7.36 9.58 -0.58
C GLN A 278 5.94 9.85 -0.04
N GLN A 279 5.06 8.86 -0.14
CA GLN A 279 3.66 8.99 0.28
C GLN A 279 3.45 8.45 1.70
N ASN A 280 4.38 7.64 2.20
CA ASN A 280 4.25 6.90 3.45
C ASN A 280 2.94 6.09 3.53
N GLU A 281 2.45 5.64 2.37
CA GLU A 281 1.24 4.85 2.21
C GLU A 281 1.62 3.42 1.77
N TYR A 282 0.93 2.45 2.38
CA TYR A 282 0.99 1.05 1.97
C TYR A 282 0.24 0.90 0.66
N ASN A 283 0.97 0.70 -0.44
CA ASN A 283 0.34 0.58 -1.74
C ASN A 283 -0.03 -0.87 -2.05
N THR A 284 0.74 -1.83 -1.53
CA THR A 284 0.55 -3.23 -1.88
C THR A 284 1.01 -4.19 -0.77
N ARG A 285 0.22 -5.24 -0.49
CA ARG A 285 0.59 -6.37 0.38
C ARG A 285 0.41 -7.69 -0.35
N PHE A 286 1.40 -8.59 -0.27
CA PHE A 286 1.33 -9.95 -0.82
C PHE A 286 1.26 -10.98 0.31
N HIS A 287 0.08 -11.57 0.49
CA HIS A 287 -0.13 -12.64 1.46
C HIS A 287 0.10 -14.00 0.82
N CYS A 288 0.92 -14.84 1.44
CA CYS A 288 1.15 -16.16 0.88
C CYS A 288 0.02 -17.15 1.20
N LEU A 289 -0.56 -17.73 0.15
CA LEU A 289 -1.58 -18.79 0.27
C LEU A 289 -0.95 -20.17 0.28
N GLN A 290 0.00 -20.41 -0.62
CA GLN A 290 0.61 -21.73 -0.79
C GLN A 290 2.03 -21.61 -1.36
N SER A 291 2.96 -22.38 -0.81
CA SER A 291 4.26 -22.63 -1.43
C SER A 291 4.12 -23.79 -2.41
N ILE A 292 4.38 -23.55 -3.70
CA ILE A 292 4.35 -24.59 -4.74
C ILE A 292 5.74 -25.22 -4.82
N ASN A 293 6.78 -24.40 -4.96
CA ASN A 293 8.20 -24.78 -4.95
C ASN A 293 8.99 -23.79 -4.06
N SER A 294 10.27 -24.04 -3.82
CA SER A 294 11.16 -23.20 -2.98
C SER A 294 11.24 -21.72 -3.39
N SER A 295 10.88 -21.38 -4.62
CA SER A 295 10.91 -20.03 -5.17
C SER A 295 9.61 -19.61 -5.86
N TYR A 296 8.54 -20.40 -5.77
CA TYR A 296 7.28 -20.17 -6.49
C TYR A 296 6.09 -20.32 -5.55
N TYR A 297 5.29 -19.27 -5.44
CA TYR A 297 4.26 -19.09 -4.43
C TYR A 297 2.94 -18.69 -5.08
N ARG A 298 1.83 -19.26 -4.61
CA ARG A 298 0.50 -18.70 -4.86
C ARG A 298 0.23 -17.66 -3.80
N ILE A 299 -0.04 -16.43 -4.23
CA ILE A 299 -0.20 -15.28 -3.35
C ILE A 299 -1.52 -14.57 -3.60
N ARG A 300 -2.00 -13.88 -2.57
CA ARG A 300 -3.08 -12.92 -2.64
C ARG A 300 -2.48 -11.52 -2.56
N ILE A 301 -2.71 -10.72 -3.59
CA ILE A 301 -2.26 -9.34 -3.70
C ILE A 301 -3.39 -8.43 -3.25
N PHE A 302 -3.11 -7.61 -2.26
CA PHE A 302 -3.95 -6.52 -1.81
C PHE A 302 -3.38 -5.21 -2.36
N THR A 303 -4.16 -4.51 -3.17
CA THR A 303 -3.92 -3.11 -3.57
C THR A 303 -5.10 -2.29 -3.07
N ASN A 304 -4.92 -1.53 -2.00
CA ASN A 304 -6.00 -0.96 -1.19
C ASN A 304 -7.00 -2.03 -0.70
N CYS A 305 -8.18 -2.10 -1.33
CA CYS A 305 -9.23 -3.09 -1.06
C CYS A 305 -9.54 -3.96 -2.29
N ASP A 306 -8.70 -3.89 -3.32
CA ASP A 306 -8.76 -4.79 -4.47
C ASP A 306 -7.86 -5.98 -4.23
N VAL A 307 -8.45 -7.17 -4.34
CA VAL A 307 -7.84 -8.44 -4.00
C VAL A 307 -7.72 -9.28 -5.26
N ASN A 308 -6.49 -9.65 -5.61
CA ASN A 308 -6.22 -10.49 -6.78
C ASN A 308 -5.33 -11.67 -6.39
N GLU A 309 -5.66 -12.87 -6.86
CA GLU A 309 -4.76 -14.01 -6.71
C GLU A 309 -3.81 -14.10 -7.90
N LYS A 310 -2.52 -14.24 -7.60
CA LYS A 310 -1.45 -14.32 -8.58
C LYS A 310 -0.42 -15.35 -8.13
N CYS A 311 0.51 -15.66 -9.00
CA CYS A 311 1.68 -16.44 -8.64
C CYS A 311 2.90 -15.53 -8.59
N LEU A 312 3.68 -15.67 -7.53
CA LEU A 312 4.90 -14.95 -7.27
C LEU A 312 6.08 -15.91 -7.37
N GLN A 313 7.02 -15.58 -8.25
CA GLN A 313 8.34 -16.20 -8.26
C GLN A 313 9.35 -15.24 -7.63
N ILE A 314 10.11 -15.74 -6.66
CA ILE A 314 11.18 -14.98 -6.00
C ILE A 314 12.52 -15.52 -6.50
N ASN A 315 13.26 -14.70 -7.24
CA ASN A 315 14.58 -15.06 -7.74
C ASN A 315 15.66 -14.24 -7.03
N GLN A 316 16.50 -14.91 -6.24
CA GLN A 316 17.71 -14.30 -5.71
C GLN A 316 18.81 -14.35 -6.76
N ARG A 317 19.13 -13.20 -7.36
CA ARG A 317 20.16 -13.10 -8.42
C ARG A 317 21.56 -13.07 -7.83
N THR A 318 21.71 -12.35 -6.72
CA THR A 318 22.93 -12.27 -5.92
C THR A 318 22.53 -12.08 -4.44
N ASN A 319 23.50 -12.12 -3.53
CA ASN A 319 23.23 -11.85 -2.10
C ASN A 319 22.61 -10.47 -1.83
N ASN A 320 22.74 -9.53 -2.77
CA ASN A 320 22.26 -8.16 -2.65
C ASN A 320 21.07 -7.83 -3.56
N VAL A 321 20.58 -8.79 -4.36
CA VAL A 321 19.56 -8.53 -5.39
C VAL A 321 18.48 -9.61 -5.38
N LEU A 322 17.23 -9.16 -5.20
CA LEU A 322 16.02 -9.96 -5.34
C LEU A 322 15.21 -9.47 -6.55
N GLU A 323 14.66 -10.42 -7.30
CA GLU A 323 13.66 -10.16 -8.32
C GLU A 323 12.35 -10.86 -7.95
N LEU A 324 11.27 -10.08 -7.89
CA LEU A 324 9.91 -10.58 -7.75
C LEU A 324 9.26 -10.61 -9.13
N ILE A 325 8.78 -11.76 -9.55
CA ILE A 325 8.10 -11.96 -10.83
C ILE A 325 6.65 -12.35 -10.53
N ILE A 326 5.70 -11.50 -10.92
CA ILE A 326 4.28 -11.67 -10.61
C ILE A 326 3.53 -12.02 -11.89
N ASN A 327 2.96 -13.22 -11.93
CA ASN A 327 2.27 -13.79 -13.10
C ASN A 327 0.84 -14.23 -12.76
N ASN A 328 0.05 -14.51 -13.80
CA ASN A 328 -1.14 -15.34 -13.62
C ASN A 328 -0.69 -16.79 -13.37
N CYS A 329 -1.27 -17.45 -12.37
CA CYS A 329 -0.88 -18.83 -12.04
C CYS A 329 -1.09 -19.83 -13.18
N TYR A 330 -1.99 -19.53 -14.13
CA TYR A 330 -2.35 -20.43 -15.23
C TYR A 330 -1.74 -20.02 -16.58
N ASN A 331 -1.29 -18.75 -16.73
CA ASN A 331 -0.76 -18.23 -17.99
C ASN A 331 0.51 -17.41 -17.74
N ASN A 332 1.60 -17.73 -18.47
CA ASN A 332 2.88 -17.02 -18.40
C ASN A 332 2.93 -15.71 -19.23
N GLU A 333 1.78 -15.20 -19.68
CA GLU A 333 1.74 -14.15 -20.73
C GLU A 333 2.03 -12.73 -20.21
N TYR A 334 1.91 -12.50 -18.90
CA TYR A 334 2.19 -11.19 -18.30
C TYR A 334 2.97 -11.38 -17.01
N SER A 335 4.23 -10.92 -17.01
CA SER A 335 5.09 -10.89 -15.85
C SER A 335 5.37 -9.46 -15.44
N ASN A 336 4.83 -9.03 -14.31
CA ASN A 336 5.29 -7.79 -13.68
C ASN A 336 6.54 -8.14 -12.87
N ILE A 337 7.65 -7.51 -13.22
CA ILE A 337 8.94 -7.81 -12.59
C ILE A 337 9.37 -6.61 -11.76
N LEU A 338 9.70 -6.85 -10.50
CA LEU A 338 10.21 -5.83 -9.58
C LEU A 338 11.60 -6.24 -9.14
N THR A 339 12.58 -5.35 -9.26
CA THR A 339 13.95 -5.59 -8.83
C THR A 339 14.24 -4.79 -7.56
N PHE A 340 14.66 -5.50 -6.51
CA PHE A 340 15.00 -4.95 -5.22
C PHE A 340 16.48 -5.17 -4.90
N ILE A 341 17.09 -4.14 -4.31
CA ILE A 341 18.44 -4.18 -3.77
C ILE A 341 18.41 -4.12 -2.25
N LYS A 342 19.30 -4.87 -1.63
CA LYS A 342 19.49 -4.91 -0.19
C LYS A 342 20.08 -3.58 0.30
N GLN A 343 19.56 -3.02 1.40
CA GLN A 343 20.21 -1.88 2.06
C GLN A 343 21.48 -2.33 2.79
N THR A 344 22.59 -2.33 2.06
CA THR A 344 23.91 -2.59 2.65
C THR A 344 24.96 -1.68 2.00
N ASN A 345 26.04 -1.42 2.74
CA ASN A 345 27.25 -0.78 2.20
C ASN A 345 28.11 -1.76 1.39
N TYR A 346 27.57 -2.92 0.99
CA TYR A 346 28.34 -3.93 0.28
C TYR A 346 28.51 -3.51 -1.17
N ILE A 347 29.74 -3.09 -1.47
CA ILE A 347 30.19 -2.81 -2.83
C ILE A 347 30.61 -4.13 -3.46
N SER A 348 30.20 -4.36 -4.69
CA SER A 348 30.58 -5.54 -5.48
C SER A 348 31.62 -5.16 -6.53
N SER A 349 32.42 -6.14 -6.96
CA SER A 349 33.27 -5.95 -8.14
C SER A 349 32.42 -5.88 -9.41
N CYS A 350 32.66 -4.87 -10.23
CA CYS A 350 32.09 -4.74 -11.56
C CYS A 350 32.58 -5.90 -12.46
N PRO A 351 31.80 -6.28 -13.48
CA PRO A 351 32.17 -7.33 -14.43
C PRO A 351 33.29 -6.83 -15.36
N THR A 352 34.54 -7.02 -14.94
CA THR A 352 35.75 -6.62 -15.68
C THR A 352 35.89 -7.25 -17.07
N SER A 353 35.12 -8.32 -17.35
CA SER A 353 35.02 -8.93 -18.68
C SER A 353 34.45 -7.98 -19.74
N ILE A 354 33.70 -6.94 -19.34
CA ILE A 354 33.16 -5.95 -20.29
C ILE A 354 34.22 -4.89 -20.63
N GLY A 355 35.06 -4.51 -19.68
CA GLY A 355 36.20 -3.64 -19.93
C GLY A 355 35.83 -2.20 -20.30
N HIS A 356 36.35 -1.76 -21.44
CA HIS A 356 36.14 -0.43 -21.99
C HIS A 356 35.23 -0.43 -23.21
N LEU A 357 34.20 0.41 -23.21
CA LEU A 357 33.20 0.55 -24.27
C LEU A 357 33.19 1.98 -24.84
N LEU A 358 33.00 2.11 -26.15
CA LEU A 358 32.65 3.37 -26.81
C LEU A 358 31.23 3.31 -27.35
N PHE A 359 30.44 4.35 -27.09
CA PHE A 359 29.09 4.47 -27.64
C PHE A 359 28.77 5.93 -28.00
N GLU A 360 27.86 6.10 -28.95
CA GLU A 360 27.33 7.41 -29.32
C GLU A 360 25.99 7.65 -28.63
N SER A 361 25.76 8.86 -28.15
CA SER A 361 24.44 9.30 -27.68
C SER A 361 24.04 10.60 -28.35
N ASN A 362 22.77 10.68 -28.73
CA ASN A 362 22.17 11.88 -29.30
C ASN A 362 21.69 12.77 -28.14
N TYR A 363 22.44 13.82 -27.83
CA TYR A 363 22.03 14.82 -26.86
C TYR A 363 21.39 16.00 -27.59
N ASN A 364 20.10 16.23 -27.38
CA ASN A 364 19.41 17.39 -27.93
C ASN A 364 19.65 18.59 -26.99
N HIS A 365 20.52 19.52 -27.40
CA HIS A 365 20.67 20.80 -26.72
C HIS A 365 19.70 21.82 -27.31
N HIS A 366 18.78 22.34 -26.48
CA HIS A 366 17.98 23.50 -26.84
C HIS A 366 18.82 24.78 -26.65
N TYR A 367 19.44 25.25 -27.73
CA TYR A 367 19.96 26.61 -27.82
C TYR A 367 19.33 27.29 -29.04
N HIS A 368 18.66 28.43 -28.81
CA HIS A 368 18.09 29.32 -29.84
C HIS A 368 17.40 28.64 -31.03
N ARG A 369 16.25 27.97 -30.81
CA ARG A 369 15.28 27.55 -31.85
C ARG A 369 15.82 26.77 -33.08
N GLN A 370 17.06 26.27 -33.06
CA GLN A 370 17.60 25.35 -34.06
C GLN A 370 18.02 24.05 -33.38
N LEU A 371 17.39 22.94 -33.75
CA LEU A 371 17.78 21.60 -33.34
C LEU A 371 19.06 21.22 -34.07
N VAL A 372 20.21 21.53 -33.48
CA VAL A 372 21.50 21.00 -33.96
C VAL A 372 21.78 19.71 -33.19
N SER A 373 21.53 18.55 -33.80
CA SER A 373 21.88 17.26 -33.21
C SER A 373 23.40 17.07 -33.27
N ARG A 374 24.11 17.39 -32.19
CA ARG A 374 25.52 17.03 -32.06
C ARG A 374 25.63 15.64 -31.44
N LYS A 375 26.15 14.68 -32.21
CA LYS A 375 26.53 13.36 -31.71
C LYS A 375 27.70 13.51 -30.74
N LYS A 376 27.48 13.11 -29.49
CA LYS A 376 28.55 13.01 -28.47
C LYS A 376 29.02 11.57 -28.38
N ILE A 377 30.34 11.39 -28.24
CA ILE A 377 30.96 10.08 -28.04
C ILE A 377 31.26 9.93 -26.56
N PHE A 378 30.90 8.77 -26.00
CA PHE A 378 31.12 8.44 -24.60
C PHE A 378 32.04 7.22 -24.50
N HIS A 379 32.95 7.26 -23.53
CA HIS A 379 33.80 6.16 -23.13
C HIS A 379 33.39 5.68 -21.75
N MET A 380 32.96 4.42 -21.66
CA MET A 380 32.61 3.76 -20.41
C MET A 380 33.71 2.78 -20.01
N SER A 381 34.22 2.90 -18.78
CA SER A 381 35.13 1.95 -18.15
C SER A 381 34.43 1.24 -17.01
N ILE A 382 34.41 -0.10 -17.06
CA ILE A 382 33.70 -0.95 -16.09
C ILE A 382 34.72 -1.79 -15.33
N GLY A 383 35.02 -1.42 -14.09
CA GLY A 383 35.90 -2.21 -13.23
C GLY A 383 37.40 -2.16 -13.58
N CYS A 384 37.83 -1.38 -14.58
CA CYS A 384 39.22 -1.39 -15.04
C CYS A 384 40.14 -0.48 -14.22
N GLU A 385 39.71 0.75 -13.95
CA GLU A 385 40.49 1.70 -13.13
C GLU A 385 40.38 1.36 -11.64
N ASN A 386 39.17 1.03 -11.21
CA ASN A 386 38.87 0.49 -9.89
C ASN A 386 37.85 -0.62 -10.09
N LYS A 387 38.11 -1.80 -9.51
CA LYS A 387 37.27 -2.99 -9.63
C LYS A 387 35.81 -2.77 -9.22
N GLU A 388 35.53 -1.74 -8.43
CA GLU A 388 34.22 -1.43 -7.87
C GLU A 388 33.50 -0.28 -8.58
N LYS A 389 34.15 0.35 -9.57
CA LYS A 389 33.64 1.59 -10.18
C LYS A 389 33.26 1.41 -11.65
N LEU A 390 32.13 2.04 -11.98
CA LEU A 390 31.69 2.35 -13.34
C LEU A 390 31.99 3.82 -13.60
N ILE A 391 32.78 4.10 -14.64
CA ILE A 391 33.19 5.46 -14.97
C ILE A 391 32.80 5.76 -16.40
N ILE A 392 32.16 6.90 -16.63
CA ILE A 392 31.77 7.38 -17.95
C ILE A 392 32.45 8.73 -18.21
N TYR A 393 33.14 8.81 -19.34
CA TYR A 393 33.78 10.00 -19.86
C TYR A 393 33.06 10.46 -21.13
N GLN A 394 32.88 11.76 -21.30
CA GLN A 394 32.54 12.34 -22.61
C GLN A 394 33.83 12.66 -23.35
N ILE A 395 33.89 12.28 -24.63
CA ILE A 395 34.99 12.60 -25.55
C ILE A 395 34.52 13.75 -26.44
N GLU A 396 35.23 14.88 -26.39
CA GLU A 396 35.03 15.98 -27.34
C GLU A 396 35.86 15.73 -28.60
N LYS A 397 35.26 15.95 -29.78
CA LYS A 397 35.88 15.58 -31.07
C LYS A 397 37.12 16.41 -31.43
N ASP A 398 37.32 17.55 -30.77
CA ASP A 398 38.30 18.55 -31.20
C ASP A 398 39.53 18.64 -30.26
N LEU A 399 39.51 17.95 -29.12
CA LEU A 399 40.60 17.93 -28.14
C LEU A 399 40.66 16.52 -27.54
N GLU A 400 41.85 15.94 -27.34
CA GLU A 400 42.08 14.69 -26.59
C GLU A 400 41.67 14.76 -25.09
N TYR A 401 40.82 15.72 -24.74
CA TYR A 401 40.34 15.98 -23.40
C TYR A 401 39.16 15.06 -23.06
N ARG A 402 39.30 14.31 -21.97
CA ARG A 402 38.23 13.48 -21.40
C ARG A 402 37.64 14.22 -20.21
N SER A 403 36.38 14.64 -20.32
CA SER A 403 35.64 15.16 -19.16
C SER A 403 34.93 14.01 -18.46
N LEU A 404 35.22 13.79 -17.19
CA LEU A 404 34.49 12.85 -16.34
C LEU A 404 33.02 13.31 -16.25
N THR A 405 32.09 12.49 -16.74
CA THR A 405 30.66 12.81 -16.69
C THR A 405 29.96 12.10 -15.54
N GLN A 406 30.35 10.87 -15.25
CA GLN A 406 29.66 10.04 -14.27
C GLN A 406 30.62 9.04 -13.63
N MET A 407 30.45 8.84 -12.34
CA MET A 407 31.29 7.96 -11.54
C MET A 407 30.41 7.28 -10.51
N ASP A 408 30.18 5.99 -10.72
CA ASP A 408 29.16 5.22 -10.02
C ASP A 408 29.77 3.96 -9.43
N THR A 409 29.12 3.40 -8.41
CA THR A 409 29.58 2.21 -7.68
C THR A 409 28.80 0.98 -8.13
N CYS A 410 29.50 -0.13 -8.33
CA CYS A 410 28.87 -1.40 -8.72
C CYS A 410 28.29 -2.12 -7.51
N ILE A 411 26.98 -2.36 -7.51
CA ILE A 411 26.26 -3.00 -6.39
C ILE A 411 26.15 -4.51 -6.58
N ALA A 412 25.90 -4.95 -7.82
CA ALA A 412 25.83 -6.36 -8.16
C ALA A 412 26.03 -6.58 -9.66
N SER A 413 26.51 -7.76 -10.04
CA SER A 413 26.51 -8.22 -11.42
C SER A 413 26.25 -9.72 -11.51
N TRP A 414 25.59 -10.14 -12.59
CA TRP A 414 25.33 -11.55 -12.91
C TRP A 414 25.17 -11.75 -14.40
N LYS A 415 25.16 -13.01 -14.85
CA LYS A 415 24.91 -13.38 -16.25
C LYS A 415 23.53 -14.02 -16.38
N SER A 416 22.89 -13.83 -17.54
CA SER A 416 21.71 -14.60 -17.91
C SER A 416 22.04 -16.10 -18.01
N ASN A 417 21.01 -16.94 -17.91
CA ASN A 417 21.18 -18.41 -17.95
C ASN A 417 21.76 -18.90 -19.28
N ASP A 418 21.44 -18.23 -20.38
CA ASP A 418 21.98 -18.47 -21.73
C ASP A 418 23.35 -17.80 -21.95
N LEU A 419 23.90 -17.12 -20.93
CA LEU A 419 25.18 -16.41 -20.93
C LEU A 419 25.31 -15.30 -21.99
N SER A 420 24.23 -14.96 -22.69
CA SER A 420 24.22 -13.96 -23.77
C SER A 420 24.23 -12.52 -23.25
N THR A 421 23.72 -12.33 -22.02
CA THR A 421 23.48 -11.02 -21.43
C THR A 421 24.14 -10.92 -20.06
N ILE A 422 24.88 -9.84 -19.83
CA ILE A 422 25.44 -9.50 -18.53
C ILE A 422 24.61 -8.37 -17.93
N TYR A 423 24.18 -8.54 -16.68
CA TYR A 423 23.48 -7.52 -15.91
C TYR A 423 24.42 -6.89 -14.89
N LEU A 424 24.30 -5.59 -14.72
CA LEU A 424 25.06 -4.79 -13.77
C LEU A 424 24.12 -3.78 -13.12
N ILE A 425 24.03 -3.80 -11.80
CA ILE A 425 23.40 -2.71 -11.05
C ILE A 425 24.50 -1.75 -10.61
N ALA A 426 24.35 -0.50 -11.00
CA ALA A 426 25.22 0.60 -10.59
C ALA A 426 24.42 1.60 -9.77
N GLN A 427 25.05 2.18 -8.75
CA GLN A 427 24.49 3.24 -7.93
C GLN A 427 25.19 4.56 -8.23
N SER A 428 24.39 5.59 -8.48
CA SER A 428 24.91 6.92 -8.73
C SER A 428 25.42 7.56 -7.45
N ASN A 429 26.66 8.04 -7.46
CA ASN A 429 27.23 8.77 -6.33
C ASN A 429 26.57 10.14 -6.09
N TYR A 430 25.86 10.68 -7.08
CA TYR A 430 25.22 12.00 -6.99
C TYR A 430 23.81 11.92 -6.41
N SER A 431 22.98 11.00 -6.91
CA SER A 431 21.57 10.88 -6.53
C SER A 431 21.28 9.77 -5.54
N ASN A 432 22.27 8.92 -5.22
CA ASN A 432 22.10 7.71 -4.41
C ASN A 432 21.09 6.70 -4.98
N THR A 433 20.58 6.92 -6.19
CA THR A 433 19.66 6.01 -6.91
C THR A 433 20.46 4.98 -7.68
N SER A 434 19.93 3.77 -7.74
CA SER A 434 20.50 2.69 -8.53
C SER A 434 19.77 2.53 -9.85
N TYR A 435 20.46 1.98 -10.84
CA TYR A 435 19.89 1.63 -12.13
C TYR A 435 20.55 0.36 -12.66
N CYS A 436 19.86 -0.31 -13.56
CA CYS A 436 20.31 -1.55 -14.16
C CYS A 436 20.82 -1.31 -15.58
N LEU A 437 22.02 -1.83 -15.84
CA LEU A 437 22.60 -1.96 -17.16
C LEU A 437 22.54 -3.41 -17.60
N SER A 438 21.99 -3.67 -18.79
CA SER A 438 22.14 -4.96 -19.46
C SER A 438 23.00 -4.83 -20.70
N PHE A 439 23.92 -5.78 -20.86
CA PHE A 439 24.89 -5.85 -21.95
C PHE A 439 24.66 -7.14 -22.73
N GLN A 440 24.07 -7.01 -23.91
CA GLN A 440 23.87 -8.15 -24.80
C GLN A 440 25.07 -8.27 -25.74
N MET A 441 25.76 -9.41 -25.67
CA MET A 441 26.96 -9.66 -26.45
C MET A 441 26.60 -10.15 -27.86
N GLY A 442 27.17 -9.52 -28.89
CA GLY A 442 26.97 -9.84 -30.30
C GLY A 442 27.99 -9.10 -31.16
N ASN A 443 27.70 -8.89 -32.45
CA ASN A 443 28.59 -8.11 -33.35
C ASN A 443 28.77 -6.65 -32.88
N SER A 444 27.80 -6.12 -32.12
CA SER A 444 27.88 -4.88 -31.36
C SER A 444 27.31 -5.12 -29.97
N ILE A 445 27.85 -4.47 -28.94
CA ILE A 445 27.34 -4.58 -27.59
C ILE A 445 26.12 -3.66 -27.47
N ILE A 446 24.96 -4.21 -27.17
CA ILE A 446 23.76 -3.42 -26.90
C ILE A 446 23.72 -3.14 -25.40
N ILE A 447 23.78 -1.87 -25.04
CA ILE A 447 23.65 -1.39 -23.65
C ILE A 447 22.22 -0.91 -23.46
N ARG A 448 21.52 -1.44 -22.47
CA ARG A 448 20.21 -0.91 -22.06
C ARG A 448 20.30 -0.43 -20.62
N ASN A 449 19.81 0.78 -20.36
CA ASN A 449 19.71 1.35 -19.02
C ASN A 449 18.24 1.43 -18.61
N ASN A 450 17.91 0.88 -17.44
CA ASN A 450 16.57 0.93 -16.85
C ASN A 450 16.68 1.29 -15.35
N SER A 451 15.92 2.29 -14.92
CA SER A 451 15.91 2.75 -13.54
C SER A 451 14.93 2.00 -12.62
N HIS A 452 14.14 1.06 -13.15
CA HIS A 452 13.06 0.38 -12.43
C HIS A 452 13.28 -1.13 -12.31
N THR A 453 13.72 -1.80 -13.39
CA THR A 453 13.84 -3.26 -13.45
C THR A 453 15.15 -3.68 -14.12
N CYS A 454 15.64 -4.87 -13.77
CA CYS A 454 16.76 -5.51 -14.48
C CYS A 454 16.31 -6.53 -15.53
N SER A 455 15.03 -6.88 -15.58
CA SER A 455 14.53 -7.92 -16.47
C SER A 455 13.99 -7.34 -17.78
N PHE A 456 14.03 -8.17 -18.81
CA PHE A 456 13.54 -7.84 -20.14
C PHE A 456 12.12 -8.36 -20.31
N ASN A 457 11.16 -7.44 -20.49
CA ASN A 457 9.86 -7.78 -21.05
C ASN A 457 9.60 -6.93 -22.30
N ASN A 458 9.21 -7.58 -23.39
CA ASN A 458 8.91 -6.94 -24.68
C ASN A 458 7.79 -5.88 -24.61
N ASN A 459 7.06 -5.81 -23.50
CA ASN A 459 5.91 -4.94 -23.27
C ASN A 459 6.18 -3.78 -22.31
N GLU A 460 7.41 -3.56 -21.82
CA GLU A 460 7.70 -2.41 -20.95
C GLU A 460 7.64 -1.08 -21.73
N ASP A 461 7.12 -0.04 -21.07
CA ASP A 461 7.01 1.32 -21.60
C ASP A 461 8.36 1.81 -22.11
N LYS A 462 8.45 2.00 -23.43
CA LYS A 462 9.65 2.43 -24.19
C LYS A 462 10.24 3.77 -23.72
N THR A 463 9.60 4.48 -22.80
CA THR A 463 10.00 5.80 -22.29
C THR A 463 11.06 5.74 -21.19
N SER A 464 11.21 4.61 -20.49
CA SER A 464 12.13 4.47 -19.34
C SER A 464 13.46 3.78 -19.67
N ILE A 465 13.61 3.26 -20.88
CA ILE A 465 14.76 2.47 -21.31
C ILE A 465 15.56 3.25 -22.35
N SER A 466 16.82 3.60 -22.03
CA SER A 466 17.75 4.13 -23.03
C SER A 466 18.61 2.99 -23.60
N ILE A 467 18.64 2.87 -24.93
CA ILE A 467 19.35 1.82 -25.66
C ILE A 467 20.52 2.43 -26.44
N TYR A 468 21.72 1.88 -26.29
CA TYR A 468 22.92 2.30 -26.99
C TYR A 468 23.57 1.13 -27.71
N SER A 469 24.14 1.38 -28.89
CA SER A 469 25.08 0.45 -29.52
C SER A 469 26.51 0.87 -29.17
N ALA A 470 27.28 -0.09 -28.69
CA ALA A 470 28.64 0.12 -28.22
C ALA A 470 29.63 -0.80 -28.92
N LYS A 471 30.86 -0.31 -29.08
CA LYS A 471 32.02 -1.09 -29.53
C LYS A 471 32.94 -1.35 -28.36
N LEU A 472 33.36 -2.61 -28.22
CA LEU A 472 34.39 -3.00 -27.28
C LEU A 472 35.73 -2.41 -27.73
N ILE A 473 36.40 -1.64 -26.88
CA ILE A 473 37.74 -1.13 -27.15
C ILE A 473 38.77 -2.19 -26.75
N ASN A 474 38.74 -2.59 -25.49
CA ASN A 474 39.64 -3.58 -24.90
C ASN A 474 39.02 -4.11 -23.58
N PRO A 475 39.19 -5.41 -23.26
CA PRO A 475 38.91 -5.92 -21.91
C PRO A 475 39.85 -5.25 -20.90
N CYS A 476 39.49 -5.23 -19.61
CA CYS A 476 40.40 -4.75 -18.57
C CYS A 476 41.65 -5.64 -18.56
N SER A 477 42.71 -5.23 -19.23
CA SER A 477 44.00 -5.92 -19.14
C SER A 477 44.40 -5.92 -17.67
N GLN A 478 44.63 -7.10 -17.08
CA GLN A 478 45.42 -7.20 -15.85
C GLN A 478 46.62 -6.30 -16.04
N SER A 479 46.76 -5.31 -15.15
CA SER A 479 47.86 -4.35 -15.08
C SER A 479 49.10 -4.84 -15.84
N LYS A 480 49.42 -4.21 -16.98
CA LYS A 480 50.75 -4.30 -17.57
C LYS A 480 51.75 -3.72 -16.57
N GLN A 481 52.12 -4.53 -15.59
CA GLN A 481 53.14 -4.24 -14.58
C GLN A 481 54.24 -5.31 -14.58
N LEU A 482 54.30 -6.14 -15.63
CA LEU A 482 55.29 -7.22 -15.77
C LEU A 482 56.25 -7.09 -16.96
N THR A 483 56.13 -6.06 -17.81
CA THR A 483 57.11 -5.84 -18.89
C THR A 483 58.18 -4.80 -18.59
N LEU A 484 57.97 -3.89 -17.62
CA LEU A 484 59.04 -2.96 -17.21
C LEU A 484 60.10 -3.63 -16.32
N ASN A 485 59.70 -4.52 -15.40
CA ASN A 485 60.65 -5.19 -14.51
C ASN A 485 61.54 -6.19 -15.26
N TYR A 486 61.04 -6.88 -16.30
CA TYR A 486 61.89 -7.76 -17.12
C TYR A 486 62.89 -6.99 -17.99
N ILE A 487 62.51 -5.81 -18.50
CA ILE A 487 63.41 -4.97 -19.30
C ILE A 487 64.45 -4.30 -18.39
N LEU A 488 64.08 -3.83 -17.20
CA LEU A 488 65.05 -3.33 -16.21
C LEU A 488 65.99 -4.44 -15.71
N LEU A 489 65.50 -5.67 -15.48
CA LEU A 489 66.35 -6.80 -15.08
C LEU A 489 67.34 -7.19 -16.19
N LEU A 490 66.89 -7.23 -17.46
CA LEU A 490 67.75 -7.49 -18.62
C LEU A 490 68.80 -6.39 -18.83
N ILE A 491 68.44 -5.12 -18.63
CA ILE A 491 69.38 -3.99 -18.71
C ILE A 491 70.40 -4.05 -17.56
N THR A 492 70.00 -4.42 -16.34
CA THR A 492 70.94 -4.60 -15.22
C THR A 492 71.88 -5.78 -15.42
N ILE A 493 71.42 -6.89 -16.02
CA ILE A 493 72.26 -8.05 -16.34
C ILE A 493 73.25 -7.72 -17.46
N LEU A 494 72.81 -7.00 -18.51
CA LEU A 494 73.68 -6.56 -19.60
C LEU A 494 74.73 -5.52 -19.15
N LEU A 495 74.37 -4.62 -18.23
CA LEU A 495 75.33 -3.68 -17.64
C LEU A 495 76.32 -4.37 -16.68
N TYR A 496 75.91 -5.44 -16.00
CA TYR A 496 76.80 -6.22 -15.12
C TYR A 496 77.81 -7.06 -15.92
N ILE A 497 77.39 -7.61 -17.08
CA ILE A 497 78.28 -8.39 -17.96
C ILE A 497 79.31 -7.50 -18.68
N ASN A 498 78.96 -6.25 -19.00
CA ASN A 498 79.91 -5.32 -19.63
C ASN A 498 80.94 -4.70 -18.66
N ASN A 499 80.72 -4.78 -17.35
CA ASN A 499 81.67 -4.29 -16.33
C ASN A 499 82.62 -5.37 -15.79
N THR A 500 82.55 -6.60 -16.30
CA THR A 500 83.42 -7.72 -15.90
C THR A 500 84.26 -8.28 -17.06
N ARG A 501 84.53 -7.44 -18.08
CA ARG A 501 85.52 -7.71 -19.13
C ARG A 501 86.67 -6.73 -19.09
#